data_AF-A0A151F049-F1
#
_entry.id   AF-A0A151F049-F1
#
_cell.length_a   1.000
_cell.length_b   1.000
_cell.length_c   1.000
_cell.angle_alpha   90.00
_cell.angle_beta   90.00
_cell.angle_gamma   90.00
#
_symmetry.space_group_name_H-M   'P 1'
#
loop_
_entity.id
_entity.type
_entity.pdbx_description
1 polymer ?
#
loop_
_entity_poly.entity_id
_entity_poly.type
_entity_poly.pdbx_seq_one_letter_code
_entity_poly.pdbx_strand_id
1 'polypeptide(L)'
;MKESKEKSLIGYCGICCSICPAYRSKECQGCLVLDQCKIQQCGKNKNVRYCFYCNDFPCKLFEEGFDWDLNEFPFLEEFSPGVVKWKPYSKEYINLFKMVKKKSTKNKK
;
A
#
# COMPACT_ATOMS: atom_id res chain seq x y z
N MET A 1 -19.73 -17.22 18.81
CA MET A 1 -18.69 -17.63 17.85
C MET A 1 -17.34 -17.23 18.42
N LYS A 2 -16.38 -18.15 18.50
CA LYS A 2 -15.06 -17.89 19.10
C LYS A 2 -14.31 -16.91 18.19
N GLU A 3 -14.10 -15.69 18.68
CA GLU A 3 -13.29 -14.66 18.04
C GLU A 3 -11.82 -15.10 18.11
N SER A 4 -11.37 -15.88 17.12
CA SER A 4 -9.95 -16.10 16.89
C SER A 4 -9.36 -14.74 16.54
N LYS A 5 -8.41 -14.27 17.36
CA LYS A 5 -7.61 -13.05 17.18
C LYS A 5 -6.84 -13.13 15.86
N GLU A 6 -7.51 -12.96 14.71
CA GLU A 6 -6.85 -12.81 13.43
C GLU A 6 -6.07 -11.50 13.49
N LYS A 7 -4.74 -11.61 13.58
CA LYS A 7 -3.86 -10.45 13.49
C LYS A 7 -4.15 -9.79 12.14
N SER A 8 -4.73 -8.59 12.16
CA SER A 8 -5.03 -7.84 10.94
C SER A 8 -3.76 -7.70 10.11
N LEU A 9 -3.79 -8.22 8.88
CA LEU A 9 -2.65 -8.16 7.98
C LEU A 9 -2.68 -6.82 7.25
N ILE A 10 -2.02 -5.81 7.79
CA ILE A 10 -1.96 -4.47 7.18
C ILE A 10 -0.63 -4.34 6.43
N GLY A 11 -0.69 -4.06 5.13
CA GLY A 11 0.49 -3.80 4.30
C GLY A 11 1.16 -2.46 4.62
N TYR A 12 2.39 -2.26 4.15
CA TYR A 12 3.13 -1.00 4.36
C TYR A 12 2.36 0.23 3.86
N CYS A 13 1.60 0.08 2.77
CA CYS A 13 0.78 1.16 2.23
C CYS A 13 -0.38 1.57 3.15
N GLY A 14 -0.79 0.73 4.12
CA GLY A 14 -1.95 0.98 4.99
C GLY A 14 -3.22 0.21 4.57
N ILE A 15 -3.17 -0.56 3.49
CA ILE A 15 -4.29 -1.41 3.06
C ILE A 15 -4.37 -2.66 3.95
N CYS A 16 -5.57 -2.99 4.41
CA CYS A 16 -5.86 -4.18 5.20
C CYS A 16 -6.05 -5.39 4.28
N CYS A 17 -5.01 -6.22 4.14
CA CYS A 17 -5.06 -7.42 3.33
C CYS A 17 -6.03 -8.47 3.87
N SER A 18 -6.26 -8.55 5.19
CA SER A 18 -7.16 -9.56 5.77
C SER A 18 -8.62 -9.42 5.31
N ILE A 19 -9.02 -8.26 4.81
CA ILE A 19 -10.36 -8.03 4.23
C ILE A 19 -10.37 -8.04 2.69
N CYS A 20 -9.21 -8.21 2.04
CA CYS A 20 -9.11 -8.24 0.59
C CYS A 20 -9.73 -9.52 0.02
N PRO A 21 -10.57 -9.45 -1.04
CA PRO A 21 -11.13 -10.64 -1.67
C PRO A 21 -10.06 -11.66 -2.10
N ALA A 22 -8.99 -11.22 -2.75
CA ALA A 22 -7.91 -12.09 -3.23
C ALA A 22 -7.12 -12.79 -2.09
N TYR A 23 -6.99 -12.13 -0.93
CA TYR A 23 -6.38 -12.77 0.24
C TYR A 23 -7.34 -13.81 0.84
N ARG A 24 -8.64 -13.48 0.92
CA ARG A 24 -9.66 -14.38 1.46
C ARG A 24 -9.94 -15.59 0.56
N SER A 25 -9.77 -15.46 -0.74
CA SER A 25 -9.82 -16.58 -1.71
C SER A 25 -8.56 -17.45 -1.69
N LYS A 26 -7.51 -17.05 -0.95
CA LYS A 26 -6.18 -17.69 -0.89
C LYS A 26 -5.39 -17.64 -2.20
N GLU A 27 -5.80 -16.78 -3.13
CA GLU A 27 -5.08 -16.53 -4.39
C GLU A 27 -3.89 -15.58 -4.17
N CYS A 28 -3.94 -14.74 -3.14
CA CYS A 28 -2.87 -13.83 -2.76
C CYS A 28 -2.35 -14.13 -1.34
N GLN A 29 -1.03 -14.21 -1.18
CA GLN A 29 -0.38 -14.45 0.12
C GLN A 29 -0.35 -13.20 1.02
N GLY A 30 -0.77 -12.04 0.51
CA GLY A 30 -0.86 -10.77 1.23
C GLY A 30 0.37 -9.87 1.06
N CYS A 31 0.16 -8.56 1.09
CA CYS A 31 1.18 -7.58 0.70
C CYS A 31 2.37 -7.45 1.66
N LEU A 32 2.41 -8.18 2.77
CA LEU A 32 3.56 -8.20 3.68
C LEU A 32 4.64 -9.20 3.26
N VAL A 33 4.31 -10.15 2.38
CA VAL A 33 5.26 -11.15 1.86
C VAL A 33 5.60 -10.93 0.38
N LEU A 34 5.07 -9.87 -0.24
CA LEU A 34 5.32 -9.53 -1.65
C LEU A 34 6.61 -8.73 -1.81
N ASP A 35 7.76 -9.41 -1.80
CA ASP A 35 9.07 -8.75 -1.86
C ASP A 35 9.31 -7.91 -3.13
N GLN A 36 8.56 -8.13 -4.23
CA GLN A 36 8.58 -7.26 -5.42
C GLN A 36 7.87 -5.90 -5.24
N CYS A 37 7.14 -5.68 -4.15
CA CYS A 37 6.41 -4.43 -3.94
C CYS A 37 7.36 -3.27 -3.61
N LYS A 38 7.49 -2.30 -4.52
CA LYS A 38 8.35 -1.11 -4.32
C LYS A 38 8.00 -0.30 -3.05
N ILE A 39 6.74 -0.28 -2.63
CA ILE A 39 6.32 0.38 -1.38
C ILE A 39 6.85 -0.37 -0.15
N GLN A 40 6.76 -1.70 -0.14
CA GLN A 40 7.30 -2.52 0.94
C GLN A 40 8.81 -2.36 1.03
N GLN A 41 9.52 -2.44 -0.10
CA GLN A 41 10.97 -2.25 -0.17
C GLN A 41 11.37 -0.86 0.37
N CYS A 42 10.68 0.20 -0.06
CA CYS A 42 10.92 1.55 0.44
C CYS A 42 10.71 1.66 1.96
N GLY A 43 9.64 1.06 2.48
CA GLY A 43 9.37 1.02 3.92
C GLY A 43 10.42 0.27 4.73
N LYS A 44 10.86 -0.90 4.23
CA LYS A 44 11.98 -1.67 4.81
C LYS A 44 13.26 -0.83 4.84
N ASN A 45 13.63 -0.19 3.72
CA ASN A 45 14.85 0.62 3.61
C ASN A 45 14.84 1.85 4.53
N LYS A 46 13.68 2.46 4.74
CA LYS A 46 13.50 3.60 5.67
C LYS A 46 13.25 3.17 7.12
N ASN A 47 13.22 1.86 7.40
CA ASN A 47 12.88 1.29 8.70
C ASN A 47 11.54 1.81 9.27
N VAL A 48 10.52 1.95 8.41
CA VAL A 48 9.17 2.40 8.80
C VAL A 48 8.15 1.30 8.56
N ARG A 49 7.34 0.96 9.58
CA ARG A 49 6.36 -0.14 9.47
C ARG A 49 5.19 0.18 8.53
N TYR A 50 4.75 1.44 8.51
CA TYR A 50 3.67 1.91 7.64
C TYR A 50 4.07 3.23 7.00
N CYS A 51 3.65 3.45 5.75
CA CYS A 51 3.91 4.69 5.03
C CYS A 51 3.30 5.90 5.75
N PHE A 52 2.19 5.73 6.47
CA PHE A 52 1.61 6.79 7.30
C PHE A 52 2.50 7.24 8.47
N TYR A 53 3.50 6.45 8.86
CA TYR A 53 4.50 6.85 9.86
C TYR A 53 5.75 7.49 9.24
N CYS A 54 5.83 7.51 7.91
CA CYS A 54 6.94 8.15 7.22
C CYS A 54 6.75 9.67 7.18
N ASN A 55 7.76 10.43 7.61
CA ASN A 55 7.75 11.88 7.57
C ASN A 55 7.57 12.46 6.16
N ASP A 56 7.94 11.70 5.12
CA ASP A 56 7.80 12.12 3.73
C ASP A 56 6.40 11.86 3.18
N PHE A 57 5.56 11.08 3.85
CA PHE A 57 4.23 10.77 3.36
C PHE A 57 3.32 12.01 3.35
N PRO A 58 2.46 12.20 2.34
CA PRO A 58 2.44 11.46 1.07
C PRO A 58 3.65 11.82 0.19
N CYS A 59 4.33 10.81 -0.36
CA CYS A 59 5.55 10.96 -1.15
C CYS A 59 5.33 10.63 -2.63
N LYS A 60 6.35 10.85 -3.48
CA LYS A 60 6.28 10.62 -4.94
C LYS A 60 5.75 9.24 -5.34
N LEU A 61 6.11 8.17 -4.60
CA LEU A 61 5.60 6.82 -4.86
C LEU A 61 4.06 6.73 -4.80
N PHE A 62 3.41 7.54 -3.97
CA PHE A 62 1.96 7.60 -3.86
C PHE A 62 1.34 8.69 -4.75
N GLU A 63 2.09 9.75 -5.06
CA GLU A 63 1.62 10.83 -5.92
C GLU A 63 1.62 10.44 -7.39
N GLU A 64 2.77 9.96 -7.86
CA GLU A 64 3.04 9.60 -9.24
C GLU A 64 2.68 8.14 -9.50
N GLY A 65 2.80 7.26 -8.49
CA GLY A 65 2.70 5.81 -8.67
C GLY A 65 3.99 5.21 -9.24
N PHE A 66 4.00 3.91 -9.49
CA PHE A 66 5.13 3.22 -10.11
C PHE A 66 4.65 2.11 -11.04
N ASP A 67 5.44 1.82 -12.07
CA ASP A 67 5.13 0.72 -12.97
C ASP A 67 5.38 -0.61 -12.26
N TRP A 68 4.38 -1.47 -12.33
CA TRP A 68 4.39 -2.82 -11.77
C TRP A 68 3.90 -3.79 -12.84
N ASP A 69 4.77 -4.73 -13.19
CA ASP A 69 4.37 -5.87 -14.02
C ASP A 69 3.53 -6.83 -13.18
N LEU A 70 2.24 -6.95 -13.51
CA LEU A 70 1.34 -7.86 -12.81
C LEU A 70 1.31 -9.26 -13.43
N ASN A 71 1.99 -9.48 -14.56
CA ASN A 71 2.14 -10.82 -15.14
C ASN A 71 3.05 -11.72 -14.29
N GLU A 72 3.82 -11.13 -13.37
CA GLU A 72 4.61 -11.87 -12.38
C GLU A 72 3.73 -12.64 -11.37
N PHE A 73 2.42 -12.41 -11.37
CA PHE A 73 1.47 -13.05 -10.47
C PHE A 73 0.60 -14.08 -11.19
N PRO A 74 0.85 -15.40 -10.99
CA PRO A 74 0.07 -16.45 -11.65
C PRO A 74 -1.44 -16.38 -11.39
N PHE A 75 -1.84 -15.88 -10.21
CA PHE A 75 -3.24 -15.70 -9.85
C PHE A 75 -3.94 -14.54 -10.61
N LEU A 76 -3.20 -13.73 -11.37
CA LEU A 76 -3.75 -12.68 -12.23
C LEU A 76 -3.68 -13.03 -13.72
N GLU A 77 -3.21 -14.23 -14.07
CA GLU A 77 -2.99 -14.64 -15.46
C GLU A 77 -4.26 -14.56 -16.30
N GLU A 78 -5.42 -14.89 -15.72
CA GLU A 78 -6.73 -14.76 -16.37
C GLU A 78 -7.05 -13.33 -16.84
N PHE A 79 -6.52 -12.33 -16.13
CA PHE A 79 -6.80 -10.93 -16.42
C PHE A 79 -5.81 -10.31 -17.40
N SER A 80 -4.70 -10.99 -17.74
CA SER A 80 -3.64 -10.46 -18.60
C SER A 80 -3.31 -8.98 -18.31
N PRO A 81 -3.09 -8.59 -17.04
CA PRO A 81 -3.08 -7.19 -16.63
C PRO A 81 -1.92 -6.38 -17.22
N GLY A 82 -0.82 -7.03 -17.59
CA GLY A 82 0.36 -6.37 -18.12
C GLY A 82 1.05 -5.45 -17.10
N VAL A 83 1.79 -4.47 -17.62
CA VAL A 83 2.41 -3.43 -16.82
C VAL A 83 1.37 -2.37 -16.49
N VAL A 84 1.04 -2.25 -15.20
CA VAL A 84 0.13 -1.21 -14.70
C VAL A 84 0.89 -0.15 -13.94
N LYS A 85 0.36 1.07 -14.00
CA LYS A 85 0.81 2.15 -13.11
C LYS A 85 0.15 1.99 -11.75
N TRP A 86 0.84 1.32 -10.83
CA TRP A 86 0.32 1.04 -9.51
C TRP A 86 0.28 2.29 -8.64
N LYS A 87 -0.92 2.60 -8.16
CA LYS A 87 -1.18 3.74 -7.28
C LYS A 87 -2.23 3.35 -6.23
N PRO A 88 -1.82 3.00 -4.99
CA PRO A 88 -2.75 2.45 -3.98
C PRO A 88 -3.91 3.35 -3.60
N TYR A 89 -3.72 4.68 -3.75
CA TYR A 89 -4.67 5.69 -3.32
C TYR A 89 -4.99 6.66 -4.45
N SER A 90 -6.25 7.10 -4.51
CA SER A 90 -6.67 8.11 -5.48
C SER A 90 -5.92 9.43 -5.28
N LYS A 91 -5.89 10.26 -6.33
CA LYS A 91 -5.29 11.60 -6.27
C LYS A 91 -5.96 12.46 -5.20
N GLU A 92 -7.28 12.32 -5.06
CA GLU A 92 -8.12 13.04 -4.11
C GLU A 92 -7.75 12.65 -2.68
N TYR A 93 -7.59 11.36 -2.40
CA TYR A 93 -7.19 10.86 -1.08
C TYR A 93 -5.78 11.34 -0.71
N ILE A 94 -4.83 11.31 -1.65
CA ILE A 94 -3.49 11.85 -1.42
C ILE A 94 -3.50 13.37 -1.18
N ASN A 95 -4.33 14.11 -1.92
CA ASN A 95 -4.48 15.55 -1.72
C ASN A 95 -5.00 15.89 -0.32
N LEU A 96 -5.90 15.08 0.24
CA LEU A 96 -6.37 15.23 1.62
C LEU A 96 -5.21 15.21 2.62
N PHE A 97 -4.28 14.24 2.52
CA PHE A 97 -3.10 14.21 3.39
C PHE A 97 -2.16 15.40 3.19
N LYS A 98 -1.99 15.88 1.95
CA LYS A 98 -1.21 17.09 1.66
C LYS A 98 -1.79 18.32 2.38
N MET A 99 -3.11 18.45 2.40
CA MET A 99 -3.79 19.55 3.10
C MET A 99 -3.58 19.47 4.62
N VAL A 100 -3.72 18.27 5.21
CA VAL A 100 -3.48 18.05 6.65
C VAL A 100 -2.04 18.39 7.03
N LYS A 101 -1.07 17.93 6.24
CA LYS A 101 0.36 18.21 6.46
C LYS A 101 0.64 19.71 6.41
N LYS A 102 0.10 20.43 5.42
CA LYS A 102 0.24 21.91 5.32
C LYS A 102 -0.33 22.65 6.54
N LYS A 103 -1.48 22.23 7.08
CA LYS A 103 -2.05 22.80 8.31
C LYS A 103 -1.13 22.57 9.51
N SER A 104 -0.57 21.36 9.65
CA SER A 104 0.34 21.04 10.75
C SER A 104 1.62 21.88 10.74
N THR A 105 2.12 22.26 9.55
CA THR A 105 3.30 23.14 9.42
C THR A 105 2.98 24.60 9.72
N LYS A 106 1.77 25.07 9.39
CA LYS A 106 1.31 26.43 9.73
C LYS A 106 1.07 26.63 11.22
N ASN A 107 0.58 25.62 11.94
CA ASN A 107 0.34 25.70 13.38
C ASN A 107 1.61 25.53 14.24
N LYS A 108 2.77 25.26 13.62
CA LYS A 108 4.08 25.15 14.30
C LYS A 108 4.96 26.40 14.10
N LYS A 109 4.49 27.40 13.37
CA LYS A 109 5.10 28.72 13.21
C LYS A 109 4.27 29.74 13.98
#